data_AF-A0A517WKU3-F1
#
_entry.id   AF-A0A517WKU3-F1
#
_cell.length_a   1.000
_cell.length_b   1.000
_cell.length_c   1.000
_cell.angle_alpha   90.00
_cell.angle_beta   90.00
_cell.angle_gamma   90.00
#
_symmetry.space_group_name_H-M   'P 1'
#
loop_
_entity.id
_entity.type
_entity.pdbx_description
1 polymer ?
#
loop_
_entity_poly.entity_id
_entity_poly.type
_entity_poly.pdbx_seq_one_letter_code
_entity_poly.pdbx_strand_id
1 'polypeptide(L)'
;MQKRSPKAPSASQHNRSAFTLIELMIVIVIILILIGLLIPAVGAVRLRAQQANVRTEINNLEGAIAAFKQDFGMDPPSGIVLYESGSATWDQRSKGLIRKMWPQFNFGLDKDINGDGDVTDVIALNAGECLVFFLGGVSEQTPDGTFRVFGFSKNPARPFLNPGHTSADPGYTASLTATNSGRLGPYFEFDNSRFVDTDGDLSPEYLDTFPSQQKPYIYVSSYDGRGYRVADITGTGMTSVYFQGDPSTAPSTNSTPFKPKSFQIISPGADYQFGTGGNYDANKNFPAGRTVEADNITNFVSGSLK
;
A
#
# COMPACT_ATOMS: atom_id res chain seq x y z
N MET A 1 23.71 -95.84 -33.10
CA MET A 1 23.55 -94.78 -32.07
C MET A 1 24.06 -93.45 -32.64
N GLN A 2 23.17 -92.57 -33.10
CA GLN A 2 23.53 -91.22 -33.59
C GLN A 2 23.48 -90.23 -32.42
N LYS A 3 24.64 -89.66 -32.05
CA LYS A 3 24.75 -88.58 -31.05
C LYS A 3 24.26 -87.27 -31.65
N ARG A 4 23.24 -86.64 -31.04
CA ARG A 4 22.76 -85.30 -31.40
C ARG A 4 23.72 -84.23 -30.87
N SER A 5 24.18 -83.34 -31.74
CA SER A 5 25.04 -82.20 -31.39
C SER A 5 24.28 -81.14 -30.58
N PRO A 6 24.91 -80.50 -29.57
CA PRO A 6 24.29 -79.42 -28.80
C PRO A 6 24.21 -78.13 -29.63
N LYS A 7 23.04 -77.47 -29.59
CA LYS A 7 22.79 -76.16 -30.22
C LYS A 7 23.27 -75.07 -29.27
N ALA A 8 24.29 -74.30 -29.67
CA ALA A 8 24.80 -73.18 -28.87
C ALA A 8 23.75 -72.06 -28.74
N PRO A 9 23.70 -71.33 -27.61
CA PRO A 9 22.80 -70.21 -27.44
C PRO A 9 23.16 -69.08 -28.42
N SER A 10 22.17 -68.59 -29.17
CA SER A 10 22.27 -67.39 -29.98
C SER A 10 22.39 -66.18 -29.03
N ALA A 11 23.56 -65.58 -28.97
CA ALA A 11 23.74 -64.30 -28.30
C ALA A 11 23.00 -63.23 -29.12
N SER A 12 21.83 -62.81 -28.65
CA SER A 12 21.15 -61.62 -29.16
C SER A 12 22.05 -60.42 -28.86
N GLN A 13 22.77 -59.93 -29.87
CA GLN A 13 23.50 -58.67 -29.81
C GLN A 13 22.49 -57.56 -29.51
N HIS A 14 22.41 -57.14 -28.25
CA HIS A 14 21.83 -55.85 -27.91
C HIS A 14 22.80 -54.79 -28.45
N ASN A 15 22.52 -54.28 -29.65
CA ASN A 15 23.15 -53.07 -30.17
C ASN A 15 22.87 -51.94 -29.18
N ARG A 16 23.83 -51.67 -28.29
CA ARG A 16 23.82 -50.44 -27.51
C ARG A 16 24.15 -49.32 -28.49
N SER A 17 23.14 -48.58 -28.93
CA SER A 17 23.33 -47.37 -29.71
C SER A 17 24.11 -46.37 -28.84
N ALA A 18 25.37 -46.14 -29.17
CA ALA A 18 26.13 -45.05 -28.57
C ALA A 18 25.63 -43.73 -29.15
N PHE A 19 25.30 -42.79 -28.27
CA PHE A 19 24.86 -41.45 -28.65
C PHE A 19 25.98 -40.74 -29.43
N THR A 20 25.67 -40.14 -30.57
CA THR A 20 26.66 -39.38 -31.35
C THR A 20 26.84 -37.98 -30.75
N LEU A 21 28.03 -37.41 -30.91
CA LEU A 21 28.33 -36.04 -30.46
C LEU A 21 27.40 -35.02 -31.13
N ILE A 22 27.03 -35.26 -32.39
CA ILE A 22 26.12 -34.41 -33.16
C ILE A 22 24.71 -34.43 -32.55
N GLU A 23 24.18 -35.61 -32.19
CA GLU A 23 22.86 -35.71 -31.54
C GLU A 23 22.85 -34.94 -30.21
N LEU A 24 23.91 -35.05 -29.41
CA LEU A 24 24.03 -34.29 -28.17
C LEU A 24 24.11 -32.78 -28.42
N MET A 25 24.86 -32.36 -29.45
CA MET A 25 25.03 -30.95 -29.81
C MET A 25 23.70 -30.33 -30.25
N ILE A 26 22.93 -31.01 -31.08
CA ILE A 26 21.61 -30.54 -31.55
C ILE A 26 20.66 -30.38 -30.37
N VAL A 27 20.65 -31.33 -29.43
CA VAL A 27 19.79 -31.26 -28.23
C VAL A 27 20.14 -30.03 -27.38
N ILE A 28 21.42 -29.77 -27.15
CA ILE A 28 21.85 -28.57 -26.41
C ILE A 28 21.45 -27.29 -27.14
N VAL A 29 21.64 -27.22 -28.47
CA VAL A 29 21.21 -26.06 -29.27
C VAL A 29 19.71 -25.81 -29.13
N ILE A 30 18.88 -26.85 -29.21
CA ILE A 30 17.43 -26.72 -29.04
C ILE A 30 17.09 -26.23 -27.63
N ILE A 31 17.71 -26.79 -26.58
CA ILE A 31 17.48 -26.34 -25.19
C ILE A 31 17.84 -24.86 -25.02
N LEU A 32 18.98 -24.42 -25.57
CA LEU A 32 19.41 -23.02 -25.47
C LEU A 32 18.45 -22.07 -26.19
N ILE A 33 17.93 -22.46 -27.36
CA ILE A 33 16.90 -21.68 -28.07
C ILE A 33 15.62 -21.59 -27.22
N LEU A 34 15.16 -22.72 -26.67
CA LEU A 34 13.95 -22.75 -25.85
C LEU A 34 14.10 -21.87 -24.60
N ILE A 35 15.23 -21.96 -23.89
CA ILE A 35 15.51 -21.12 -22.72
C ILE A 35 15.60 -19.64 -23.12
N GLY A 36 16.26 -19.33 -24.25
CA GLY A 36 16.39 -17.97 -24.76
C GLY A 36 15.04 -17.30 -25.04
N LEU A 37 14.04 -18.07 -25.49
CA LEU A 37 12.68 -17.57 -25.69
C LEU A 37 11.86 -17.48 -24.40
N LEU A 38 12.15 -18.33 -23.40
CA LEU A 38 11.40 -18.39 -22.13
C LEU A 38 11.71 -17.22 -21.18
N ILE A 39 12.96 -16.80 -21.06
CA ILE A 39 13.39 -15.77 -20.09
C ILE A 39 12.59 -14.44 -20.20
N PRO A 40 12.46 -13.80 -21.38
CA PRO A 40 11.72 -12.53 -21.48
C PRO A 40 10.22 -12.69 -21.16
N ALA A 41 9.62 -13.84 -21.49
CA ALA A 41 8.22 -14.11 -21.19
C ALA A 41 7.95 -14.20 -19.68
N VAL A 42 8.86 -14.84 -18.92
CA VAL A 42 8.74 -14.99 -17.46
C VAL A 42 8.79 -13.63 -16.75
N GLY A 43 9.65 -12.71 -17.20
CA GLY A 43 9.75 -11.35 -16.63
C GLY A 43 8.45 -10.56 -16.76
N ALA A 44 7.86 -10.54 -17.96
CA ALA A 44 6.59 -9.85 -18.20
C ALA A 44 5.42 -10.47 -17.41
N VAL A 45 5.38 -11.81 -17.28
CA VAL A 45 4.37 -12.50 -16.47
C VAL A 45 4.52 -12.16 -14.99
N ARG A 46 5.75 -12.12 -14.47
CA ARG A 46 6.02 -11.74 -13.07
C ARG A 46 5.57 -10.32 -12.77
N LEU A 47 5.89 -9.35 -13.65
CA LEU A 47 5.46 -7.97 -13.49
C LEU A 47 3.93 -7.87 -13.47
N ARG A 48 3.24 -8.54 -14.40
CA ARG A 48 1.77 -8.56 -14.42
C ARG A 48 1.17 -9.18 -13.16
N ALA A 49 1.79 -10.24 -12.62
CA ALA A 49 1.37 -10.85 -11.37
C ALA A 49 1.54 -9.88 -10.18
N GLN A 50 2.67 -9.17 -10.10
CA GLN A 50 2.90 -8.14 -9.09
C GLN A 50 1.87 -7.01 -9.19
N GLN A 51 1.61 -6.49 -10.39
CA GLN A 51 0.57 -5.49 -10.61
C GLN A 51 -0.82 -6.01 -10.22
N ALA A 52 -1.13 -7.29 -10.47
CA ALA A 52 -2.39 -7.90 -10.07
C ALA A 52 -2.53 -8.02 -8.54
N ASN A 53 -1.44 -8.31 -7.83
CA ASN A 53 -1.40 -8.34 -6.36
C ASN A 53 -1.70 -6.95 -5.79
N VAL A 54 -1.02 -5.91 -6.28
CA VAL A 54 -1.27 -4.51 -5.87
C VAL A 54 -2.73 -4.13 -6.14
N ARG A 55 -3.29 -4.46 -7.31
CA ARG A 55 -4.71 -4.19 -7.60
C ARG A 55 -5.66 -4.90 -6.65
N THR A 56 -5.35 -6.15 -6.30
CA THR A 56 -6.15 -6.92 -5.34
C THR A 56 -6.12 -6.27 -3.96
N GLU A 57 -4.95 -5.80 -3.53
CA GLU A 57 -4.79 -5.07 -2.28
C GLU A 57 -5.52 -3.72 -2.30
N ILE A 58 -5.43 -2.94 -3.38
CA ILE A 58 -6.22 -1.71 -3.55
C ILE A 58 -7.71 -2.00 -3.40
N ASN A 59 -8.23 -3.06 -4.00
CA ASN A 59 -9.64 -3.44 -3.86
C ASN A 59 -9.99 -3.80 -2.40
N ASN A 60 -9.09 -4.49 -1.69
CA ASN A 60 -9.28 -4.79 -0.27
C ASN A 60 -9.27 -3.50 0.59
N LEU A 61 -8.39 -2.55 0.27
CA LEU A 61 -8.38 -1.22 0.89
C LEU A 61 -9.67 -0.45 0.60
N GLU A 62 -10.22 -0.50 -0.62
CA GLU A 62 -11.53 0.10 -0.93
C GLU A 62 -12.64 -0.50 -0.05
N GLY A 63 -12.61 -1.82 0.17
CA GLY A 63 -13.52 -2.52 1.09
C GLY A 63 -13.38 -2.06 2.54
N ALA A 64 -12.13 -1.91 3.02
CA ALA A 64 -11.85 -1.40 4.36
C ALA A 64 -12.31 0.05 4.55
N ILE A 65 -12.11 0.91 3.55
CA ILE A 65 -12.62 2.29 3.54
C ILE A 65 -14.15 2.31 3.56
N ALA A 66 -14.81 1.41 2.83
CA ALA A 66 -16.26 1.29 2.87
C ALA A 66 -16.77 0.88 4.27
N ALA A 67 -16.08 -0.06 4.93
CA ALA A 67 -16.39 -0.44 6.31
C ALA A 67 -16.17 0.71 7.30
N PHE A 68 -15.06 1.45 7.18
CA PHE A 68 -14.82 2.67 7.96
C PHE A 68 -15.94 3.69 7.76
N LYS A 69 -16.35 3.91 6.50
CA LYS A 69 -17.43 4.85 6.15
C LYS A 69 -18.77 4.42 6.73
N GLN A 70 -19.03 3.12 6.84
CA GLN A 70 -20.24 2.60 7.48
C GLN A 70 -20.28 2.98 8.97
N ASP A 71 -19.17 2.87 9.67
CA ASP A 71 -19.10 3.14 11.11
C ASP A 71 -19.07 4.64 11.43
N PHE A 72 -18.41 5.46 10.60
CA PHE A 72 -18.21 6.88 10.86
C PHE A 72 -19.03 7.85 9.98
N GLY A 73 -19.74 7.33 8.98
CA GLY A 73 -20.54 8.16 8.05
C GLY A 73 -19.71 9.07 7.14
N MET A 74 -18.42 8.79 6.98
CA MET A 74 -17.52 9.51 6.08
C MET A 74 -16.36 8.63 5.64
N ASP A 75 -15.83 8.86 4.44
CA ASP A 75 -14.52 8.29 4.07
C ASP A 75 -13.45 8.78 5.06
N PRO A 76 -12.38 8.00 5.33
CA PRO A 76 -11.23 8.50 6.07
C PRO A 76 -10.75 9.84 5.50
N PRO A 77 -10.35 10.80 6.34
CA PRO A 77 -9.68 11.99 5.83
C PRO A 77 -8.33 11.59 5.22
N SER A 78 -7.85 12.35 4.24
CA SER A 78 -6.53 12.17 3.62
C SER A 78 -5.47 13.14 4.15
N GLY A 79 -5.84 13.97 5.11
CA GLY A 79 -4.89 14.83 5.81
C GLY A 79 -5.54 15.43 7.04
N ILE A 80 -4.83 15.45 8.16
CA ILE A 80 -5.34 15.95 9.44
C ILE A 80 -4.17 16.33 10.35
N VAL A 81 -4.36 17.35 11.20
CA VAL A 81 -3.40 17.64 12.26
C VAL A 81 -3.98 17.15 13.58
N LEU A 82 -3.24 16.29 14.27
CA LEU A 82 -3.56 15.77 15.58
C LEU A 82 -2.69 16.48 16.62
N TYR A 83 -3.27 16.74 17.78
CA TYR A 83 -2.59 17.39 18.88
C TYR A 83 -2.72 16.52 20.11
N GLU A 84 -1.61 16.31 20.78
CA GLU A 84 -1.54 15.41 21.91
C GLU A 84 -1.92 16.10 23.21
N SER A 85 -1.48 17.34 23.39
CA SER A 85 -1.74 18.10 24.61
C SER A 85 -3.23 18.41 24.75
N GLY A 86 -3.77 18.14 25.93
CA GLY A 86 -5.12 18.51 26.33
C GLY A 86 -5.33 20.03 26.41
N SER A 87 -4.25 20.81 26.43
CA SER A 87 -4.29 22.28 26.39
C SER A 87 -4.09 22.85 24.98
N ALA A 88 -3.86 22.01 23.97
CA ALA A 88 -3.62 22.46 22.60
C ALA A 88 -4.84 23.16 21.99
N THR A 89 -4.56 24.19 21.19
CA THR A 89 -5.58 24.83 20.35
C THR A 89 -5.63 24.12 19.00
N TRP A 90 -6.58 23.19 18.87
CA TRP A 90 -6.81 22.47 17.62
C TRP A 90 -7.28 23.41 16.50
N ASP A 91 -6.77 23.22 15.29
CA ASP A 91 -7.32 23.87 14.11
C ASP A 91 -8.78 23.46 13.87
N GLN A 92 -9.56 24.37 13.29
CA GLN A 92 -11.00 24.20 13.13
C GLN A 92 -11.36 22.98 12.26
N ARG A 93 -10.54 22.67 11.25
CA ARG A 93 -10.81 21.59 10.31
C ARG A 93 -10.58 20.24 10.99
N SER A 94 -9.40 20.02 11.58
CA SER A 94 -9.08 18.75 12.23
C SER A 94 -10.01 18.50 13.42
N LYS A 95 -10.32 19.54 14.21
CA LYS A 95 -11.33 19.47 15.26
C LYS A 95 -12.69 19.02 14.72
N GLY A 96 -13.12 19.58 13.59
CA GLY A 96 -14.39 19.22 12.93
C GLY A 96 -14.42 17.78 12.42
N LEU A 97 -13.32 17.29 11.83
CA LEU A 97 -13.17 15.91 11.38
C LEU A 97 -13.25 14.93 12.56
N ILE A 98 -12.46 15.16 13.61
CA ILE A 98 -12.50 14.34 14.83
C ILE A 98 -13.89 14.35 15.45
N ARG A 99 -14.57 15.51 15.51
CA ARG A 99 -15.92 15.60 16.07
C ARG A 99 -16.97 14.85 15.24
N LYS A 100 -16.78 14.74 13.92
CA LYS A 100 -17.66 13.96 13.04
C LYS A 100 -17.51 12.45 13.31
N MET A 101 -16.28 11.97 13.50
CA MET A 101 -16.00 10.55 13.80
C MET A 101 -16.33 10.19 15.25
N TRP A 102 -15.94 11.04 16.20
CA TRP A 102 -16.14 10.83 17.64
C TRP A 102 -16.77 12.09 18.28
N PRO A 103 -18.10 12.20 18.30
CA PRO A 103 -18.79 13.38 18.84
C PRO A 103 -18.46 13.67 20.31
N GLN A 104 -18.15 12.64 21.09
CA GLN A 104 -17.80 12.75 22.52
C GLN A 104 -16.30 12.93 22.79
N PHE A 105 -15.46 13.03 21.74
CA PHE A 105 -14.01 13.15 21.89
C PHE A 105 -13.63 14.24 22.88
N ASN A 106 -12.83 13.91 23.89
CA ASN A 106 -12.41 14.90 24.87
C ASN A 106 -11.08 15.54 24.44
N PHE A 107 -11.16 16.75 23.90
CA PHE A 107 -9.99 17.55 23.50
C PHE A 107 -9.18 18.06 24.71
N GLY A 108 -9.76 18.10 25.91
CA GLY A 108 -9.12 18.62 27.12
C GLY A 108 -8.21 17.62 27.85
N LEU A 109 -7.94 16.46 27.25
CA LEU A 109 -7.12 15.40 27.84
C LEU A 109 -5.89 15.16 27.00
N ASP A 110 -4.76 14.97 27.67
CA ASP A 110 -3.51 14.52 27.04
C ASP A 110 -3.68 13.14 26.39
N LYS A 111 -2.85 12.91 25.37
CA LYS A 111 -2.84 11.76 24.47
C LYS A 111 -1.40 11.50 24.07
N ASP A 112 -1.12 10.28 23.70
CA ASP A 112 0.15 9.84 23.17
C ASP A 112 -0.23 9.00 21.94
N ILE A 113 -0.34 9.70 20.81
CA ILE A 113 -0.91 9.24 19.55
C ILE A 113 0.16 8.52 18.74
N ASN A 114 1.40 9.04 18.74
CA ASN A 114 2.54 8.43 18.06
C ASN A 114 3.27 7.37 18.93
N GLY A 115 3.00 7.34 20.24
CA GLY A 115 3.50 6.32 21.16
C GLY A 115 4.91 6.61 21.69
N ASP A 116 5.41 7.84 21.61
CA ASP A 116 6.77 8.20 22.06
C ASP A 116 6.85 8.64 23.53
N GLY A 117 5.71 8.80 24.19
CA GLY A 117 5.57 9.18 25.59
C GLY A 117 5.74 10.65 25.90
N ASP A 118 5.99 11.48 24.89
CA ASP A 118 5.66 12.89 24.93
C ASP A 118 4.14 13.03 24.68
N VAL A 119 3.58 14.14 25.15
CA VAL A 119 2.17 14.48 24.97
C VAL A 119 2.02 15.91 24.46
N THR A 120 3.11 16.51 24.00
CA THR A 120 3.15 17.91 23.60
C THR A 120 3.16 18.07 22.08
N ASP A 121 3.12 16.97 21.35
CA ASP A 121 3.33 16.93 19.92
C ASP A 121 2.15 17.41 19.09
N VAL A 122 2.52 17.83 17.88
CA VAL A 122 1.62 18.23 16.81
C VAL A 122 1.97 17.37 15.60
N ILE A 123 1.12 16.39 15.32
CA ILE A 123 1.36 15.35 14.31
C ILE A 123 0.53 15.69 13.08
N ALA A 124 1.18 15.81 11.91
CA ALA A 124 0.57 16.32 10.70
C ALA A 124 0.41 15.22 9.65
N LEU A 125 -0.55 14.32 9.88
CA LEU A 125 -0.81 13.19 8.99
C LEU A 125 -1.19 13.66 7.57
N ASN A 126 -0.48 13.14 6.59
CA ASN A 126 -0.64 13.33 5.16
C ASN A 126 -1.38 12.15 4.50
N ALA A 127 -1.50 12.17 3.18
CA ALA A 127 -2.24 11.20 2.38
C ALA A 127 -1.68 9.76 2.42
N GLY A 128 -0.41 9.56 2.78
CA GLY A 128 0.20 8.25 3.01
C GLY A 128 -0.10 7.70 4.40
N GLU A 129 0.03 8.53 5.43
CA GLU A 129 -0.12 8.12 6.83
C GLU A 129 -1.60 7.96 7.23
N CYS A 130 -2.48 8.83 6.73
CA CYS A 130 -3.90 8.78 7.04
C CYS A 130 -4.52 7.41 6.68
N LEU A 131 -4.03 6.76 5.62
CA LEU A 131 -4.53 5.44 5.24
C LEU A 131 -4.28 4.42 6.35
N VAL A 132 -3.06 4.41 6.91
CA VAL A 132 -2.66 3.52 7.99
C VAL A 132 -3.36 3.89 9.29
N PHE A 133 -3.34 5.17 9.65
CA PHE A 133 -3.94 5.63 10.90
C PHE A 133 -5.43 5.31 10.98
N PHE A 134 -6.21 5.61 9.93
CA PHE A 134 -7.67 5.45 9.99
C PHE A 134 -8.14 4.01 9.75
N LEU A 135 -7.42 3.22 8.95
CA LEU A 135 -7.79 1.82 8.72
C LEU A 135 -7.15 0.86 9.73
N GLY A 136 -5.98 1.19 10.27
CA GLY A 136 -5.23 0.38 11.21
C GLY A 136 -5.46 0.77 12.66
N GLY A 137 -5.66 2.06 12.91
CA GLY A 137 -5.83 2.66 14.24
C GLY A 137 -4.56 3.33 14.75
N VAL A 138 -4.40 3.38 16.07
CA VAL A 138 -3.20 3.96 16.71
C VAL A 138 -1.98 3.09 16.41
N SER A 139 -0.88 3.71 15.99
CA SER A 139 0.40 3.05 15.76
C SER A 139 1.27 3.07 17.00
N GLU A 140 2.23 2.15 17.04
CA GLU A 140 3.28 2.11 18.06
C GLU A 140 4.56 1.58 17.42
N GLN A 141 5.68 2.22 17.73
CA GLN A 141 7.00 1.72 17.36
C GLN A 141 7.47 0.69 18.38
N THR A 142 7.84 -0.49 17.92
CA THR A 142 8.43 -1.54 18.75
C THR A 142 9.91 -1.28 18.99
N PRO A 143 10.55 -1.90 20.01
CA PRO A 143 11.96 -1.66 20.33
C PRO A 143 12.97 -1.95 19.20
N ASP A 144 12.58 -2.74 18.20
CA ASP A 144 13.38 -3.02 17.00
C ASP A 144 13.18 -2.00 15.86
N GLY A 145 12.39 -0.95 16.09
CA GLY A 145 12.11 0.12 15.13
C GLY A 145 11.01 -0.21 14.12
N THR A 146 10.36 -1.38 14.23
CA THR A 146 9.19 -1.70 13.40
C THR A 146 7.91 -1.10 13.98
N PHE A 147 6.83 -1.10 13.22
CA PHE A 147 5.54 -0.57 13.68
C PHE A 147 4.49 -1.68 13.81
N ARG A 148 3.58 -1.46 14.74
CA ARG A 148 2.33 -2.21 14.87
C ARG A 148 1.18 -1.21 14.99
N VAL A 149 0.01 -1.58 14.47
CA VAL A 149 -1.20 -0.79 14.62
C VAL A 149 -2.22 -1.52 15.47
N PHE A 150 -3.03 -0.76 16.16
CA PHE A 150 -4.18 -1.27 16.88
C PHE A 150 -5.39 -0.40 16.59
N GLY A 151 -6.52 -1.01 16.19
CA GLY A 151 -7.78 -0.30 15.87
C GLY A 151 -8.19 0.70 16.95
N PHE A 152 -9.12 1.62 16.77
CA PHE A 152 -9.41 2.63 17.81
C PHE A 152 -10.04 2.06 19.08
N SER A 153 -9.84 2.71 20.23
CA SER A 153 -10.56 2.40 21.47
C SER A 153 -12.06 2.65 21.29
N LYS A 154 -12.92 1.75 21.78
CA LYS A 154 -14.38 1.95 21.77
C LYS A 154 -14.84 3.02 22.76
N ASN A 155 -13.96 3.57 23.60
CA ASN A 155 -14.28 4.73 24.42
C ASN A 155 -14.35 5.98 23.52
N PRO A 156 -15.54 6.52 23.23
CA PRO A 156 -15.70 7.62 22.26
C PRO A 156 -15.11 8.94 22.75
N ALA A 157 -14.84 9.09 24.05
CA ALA A 157 -14.15 10.26 24.60
C ALA A 157 -12.62 10.16 24.49
N ARG A 158 -12.08 8.94 24.35
CA ARG A 158 -10.64 8.65 24.27
C ARG A 158 -10.39 7.50 23.26
N PRO A 159 -10.57 7.75 21.95
CA PRO A 159 -10.39 6.72 20.93
C PRO A 159 -8.92 6.38 20.66
N PHE A 160 -7.98 7.25 21.04
CA PHE A 160 -6.54 7.08 20.81
C PHE A 160 -5.80 6.39 21.97
N LEU A 161 -6.51 5.70 22.86
CA LEU A 161 -5.85 4.92 23.91
C LEU A 161 -5.14 3.71 23.30
N ASN A 162 -3.88 3.51 23.63
CA ASN A 162 -3.08 2.37 23.17
C ASN A 162 -3.18 1.21 24.19
N PRO A 163 -3.62 -0.01 23.81
CA PRO A 163 -3.70 -1.12 24.75
C PRO A 163 -2.39 -1.90 24.89
N GLY A 164 -1.48 -1.73 23.93
CA GLY A 164 -0.29 -2.56 23.73
C GLY A 164 0.97 -1.94 24.29
N HIS A 165 0.94 -0.63 24.58
CA HIS A 165 2.02 0.08 25.22
C HIS A 165 2.23 -0.48 26.63
N THR A 166 3.32 -1.20 26.81
CA THR A 166 3.75 -1.76 28.09
C THR A 166 4.97 -1.00 28.59
N SER A 167 5.35 -1.23 29.85
CA SER A 167 6.57 -0.63 30.40
C SER A 167 7.88 -1.03 29.68
N ALA A 168 7.83 -1.94 28.70
CA ALA A 168 8.96 -2.34 27.88
C ALA A 168 9.06 -1.55 26.55
N ASP A 169 7.99 -0.87 26.15
CA ASP A 169 7.95 -0.09 24.91
C ASP A 169 8.42 1.36 25.19
N PRO A 170 9.11 2.02 24.23
CA PRO A 170 9.47 3.43 24.36
C PRO A 170 8.23 4.30 24.64
N GLY A 171 8.35 5.28 25.54
CA GLY A 171 7.29 6.25 25.79
C GLY A 171 6.19 5.86 26.79
N TYR A 172 6.26 4.69 27.43
CA TYR A 172 5.17 4.18 28.28
C TYR A 172 4.59 5.15 29.33
N THR A 173 3.28 5.44 29.25
CA THR A 173 2.53 6.19 30.27
C THR A 173 1.23 5.49 30.70
N ALA A 174 1.18 4.99 31.95
CA ALA A 174 0.06 4.19 32.46
C ALA A 174 -1.33 4.87 32.41
N SER A 175 -1.40 6.21 32.34
CA SER A 175 -2.65 6.98 32.25
C SER A 175 -3.21 7.10 30.82
N LEU A 176 -2.41 6.75 29.82
CA LEU A 176 -2.75 6.80 28.39
C LEU A 176 -2.89 5.41 27.77
N THR A 177 -2.61 4.36 28.56
CA THR A 177 -2.83 2.96 28.16
C THR A 177 -4.21 2.44 28.56
N ALA A 178 -4.80 1.59 27.73
CA ALA A 178 -6.10 0.98 28.02
C ALA A 178 -6.15 -0.49 27.60
N THR A 179 -5.67 -1.36 28.48
CA THR A 179 -5.60 -2.81 28.28
C THR A 179 -6.95 -3.51 28.03
N ASN A 180 -8.10 -2.86 28.26
CA ASN A 180 -9.44 -3.48 28.18
C ASN A 180 -10.57 -2.57 27.63
N SER A 181 -10.27 -1.65 26.71
CA SER A 181 -11.29 -0.71 26.19
C SER A 181 -12.19 -1.28 25.07
N GLY A 182 -11.89 -2.49 24.55
CA GLY A 182 -12.52 -3.01 23.33
C GLY A 182 -12.13 -2.18 22.10
N ARG A 183 -11.98 -2.80 20.93
CA ARG A 183 -11.45 -2.12 19.73
C ARG A 183 -12.46 -1.97 18.61
N LEU A 184 -12.36 -0.86 17.91
CA LEU A 184 -13.04 -0.56 16.66
C LEU A 184 -12.01 -0.65 15.54
N GLY A 185 -12.16 -1.64 14.66
CA GLY A 185 -11.10 -2.01 13.73
C GLY A 185 -9.99 -2.88 14.36
N PRO A 186 -8.87 -3.11 13.66
CA PRO A 186 -8.53 -2.52 12.37
C PRO A 186 -9.55 -2.89 11.27
N TYR A 187 -9.76 -1.97 10.34
CA TYR A 187 -10.60 -2.18 9.15
C TYR A 187 -9.83 -2.90 8.04
N PHE A 188 -8.50 -2.82 8.07
CA PHE A 188 -7.59 -3.50 7.16
C PHE A 188 -6.46 -4.18 7.95
N GLU A 189 -6.19 -5.44 7.66
CA GLU A 189 -5.11 -6.20 8.28
C GLU A 189 -3.80 -5.89 7.55
N PHE A 190 -3.00 -4.99 8.13
CA PHE A 190 -1.71 -4.60 7.58
C PHE A 190 -0.63 -5.65 7.88
N ASP A 191 0.22 -5.91 6.88
CA ASP A 191 1.51 -6.58 7.08
C ASP A 191 2.53 -5.62 7.70
N ASN A 192 2.87 -5.84 8.98
CA ASN A 192 3.77 -4.97 9.73
C ASN A 192 5.15 -4.78 9.08
N SER A 193 5.63 -5.73 8.25
CA SER A 193 6.93 -5.59 7.58
C SER A 193 6.94 -4.56 6.45
N ARG A 194 5.77 -4.00 6.11
CA ARG A 194 5.61 -3.00 5.05
C ARG A 194 5.30 -1.60 5.56
N PHE A 195 5.34 -1.40 6.88
CA PHE A 195 5.34 -0.05 7.42
C PHE A 195 6.68 0.63 7.19
N VAL A 196 6.61 1.91 6.84
CA VAL A 196 7.73 2.83 6.72
C VAL A 196 7.32 4.14 7.38
N ASP A 197 8.28 4.91 7.86
CA ASP A 197 8.06 6.29 8.32
C ASP A 197 8.96 7.18 7.45
N THR A 198 8.37 7.85 6.47
CA THR A 198 9.15 8.57 5.45
C THR A 198 9.57 9.97 5.83
N ASP A 199 8.89 10.61 6.78
CA ASP A 199 9.19 11.98 7.25
C ASP A 199 9.65 12.05 8.72
N GLY A 200 9.65 10.93 9.44
CA GLY A 200 10.26 10.77 10.76
C GLY A 200 9.40 11.28 11.90
N ASP A 201 8.08 11.36 11.72
CA ASP A 201 7.13 11.86 12.70
C ASP A 201 6.50 10.75 13.58
N LEU A 202 6.99 9.51 13.42
CA LEU A 202 6.54 8.29 14.09
C LEU A 202 5.12 7.84 13.71
N SER A 203 4.58 8.35 12.60
CA SER A 203 3.35 7.87 11.98
C SER A 203 3.67 7.04 10.73
N PRO A 204 3.38 5.74 10.70
CA PRO A 204 3.80 4.90 9.59
C PRO A 204 2.90 5.07 8.36
N GLU A 205 3.49 5.08 7.17
CA GLU A 205 2.83 4.82 5.90
C GLU A 205 2.97 3.36 5.47
N TYR A 206 2.26 2.96 4.41
CA TYR A 206 2.18 1.57 3.97
C TYR A 206 2.71 1.34 2.56
N LEU A 207 3.77 0.53 2.45
CA LEU A 207 4.34 0.11 1.16
C LEU A 207 3.43 -0.88 0.45
N ASP A 208 3.37 -0.82 -0.88
CA ASP A 208 2.65 -1.80 -1.69
C ASP A 208 3.37 -3.17 -1.76
N THR A 209 2.76 -4.12 -2.49
CA THR A 209 3.28 -5.49 -2.58
C THR A 209 4.45 -5.67 -3.56
N PHE A 210 4.94 -4.60 -4.21
CA PHE A 210 6.13 -4.73 -5.05
C PHE A 210 7.36 -5.07 -4.19
N PRO A 211 8.21 -6.02 -4.63
CA PRO A 211 9.43 -6.33 -3.90
C PRO A 211 10.33 -5.10 -3.79
N SER A 212 10.84 -4.82 -2.58
CA SER A 212 11.72 -3.67 -2.33
C SER A 212 11.10 -2.31 -2.60
N GLN A 213 9.77 -2.21 -2.55
CA GLN A 213 9.05 -0.94 -2.60
C GLN A 213 9.63 0.04 -1.56
N GLN A 214 9.71 1.32 -1.91
CA GLN A 214 10.25 2.39 -1.05
C GLN A 214 9.29 3.54 -0.86
N LYS A 215 8.25 3.63 -1.70
CA LYS A 215 7.23 4.66 -1.63
C LYS A 215 5.91 4.02 -1.20
N PRO A 216 5.21 4.62 -0.22
CA PRO A 216 3.96 4.05 0.30
C PRO A 216 2.84 4.18 -0.72
N TYR A 217 1.65 3.65 -0.43
CA TYR A 217 0.43 4.08 -1.12
C TYR A 217 0.09 5.53 -0.76
N ILE A 218 -0.57 6.23 -1.68
CA ILE A 218 -1.21 7.52 -1.41
C ILE A 218 -2.73 7.36 -1.51
N TYR A 219 -3.42 7.83 -0.47
CA TYR A 219 -4.88 7.87 -0.38
C TYR A 219 -5.35 9.32 -0.28
N VAL A 220 -6.19 9.75 -1.23
CA VAL A 220 -6.74 11.10 -1.22
C VAL A 220 -8.27 11.07 -1.25
N SER A 221 -8.90 11.70 -0.26
CA SER A 221 -10.36 11.78 -0.15
C SER A 221 -10.89 13.01 -0.91
N SER A 222 -12.04 12.85 -1.56
CA SER A 222 -12.81 13.98 -2.11
C SER A 222 -13.66 14.68 -1.05
N TYR A 223 -13.66 14.20 0.20
CA TYR A 223 -14.48 14.71 1.30
C TYR A 223 -15.97 14.79 0.94
N ASP A 224 -16.53 13.65 0.53
CA ASP A 224 -17.92 13.52 0.03
C ASP A 224 -18.21 14.47 -1.16
N GLY A 225 -17.23 14.64 -2.05
CA GLY A 225 -17.36 15.44 -3.27
C GLY A 225 -17.15 16.93 -3.12
N ARG A 226 -16.58 17.38 -1.99
CA ARG A 226 -16.11 18.78 -1.81
C ARG A 226 -14.84 19.08 -2.59
N GLY A 227 -14.16 18.03 -3.07
CA GLY A 227 -12.94 18.12 -3.86
C GLY A 227 -11.73 17.58 -3.12
N TYR A 228 -10.66 17.35 -3.87
CA TYR A 228 -9.39 16.87 -3.35
C TYR A 228 -8.53 18.04 -2.86
N ARG A 229 -7.93 17.91 -1.69
CA ARG A 229 -7.07 18.94 -1.11
C ARG A 229 -5.62 18.67 -1.48
N VAL A 230 -4.99 19.58 -2.21
CA VAL A 230 -3.56 19.46 -2.57
C VAL A 230 -2.65 19.52 -1.34
N ALA A 231 -3.07 20.21 -0.28
CA ALA A 231 -2.32 20.22 0.98
C ALA A 231 -2.17 18.83 1.61
N ASP A 232 -3.09 17.90 1.33
CA ASP A 232 -3.06 16.54 1.89
C ASP A 232 -1.94 15.68 1.26
N ILE A 233 -1.48 16.02 0.05
CA ILE A 233 -0.43 15.28 -0.67
C ILE A 233 0.96 15.95 -0.57
N THR A 234 1.09 17.00 0.25
CA THR A 234 2.41 17.63 0.47
C THR A 234 3.36 16.62 1.12
N GLY A 235 4.63 16.59 0.70
CA GLY A 235 5.62 15.62 1.19
C GLY A 235 5.61 14.26 0.47
N THR A 236 4.51 13.89 -0.19
CA THR A 236 4.34 12.57 -0.83
C THR A 236 5.12 12.39 -2.14
N GLY A 237 5.59 13.49 -2.74
CA GLY A 237 6.17 13.51 -4.09
C GLY A 237 5.16 13.78 -5.22
N MET A 238 3.85 13.71 -4.93
CA MET A 238 2.81 14.14 -5.86
C MET A 238 2.54 15.66 -5.75
N THR A 239 2.16 16.30 -6.86
CA THR A 239 1.79 17.73 -6.87
C THR A 239 0.31 17.96 -7.19
N SER A 240 -0.39 16.94 -7.72
CA SER A 240 -1.81 16.98 -8.03
C SER A 240 -2.44 15.58 -7.95
N VAL A 241 -3.77 15.53 -7.85
CA VAL A 241 -4.54 14.28 -8.07
C VAL A 241 -4.80 14.08 -9.56
N TYR A 242 -5.35 12.93 -9.95
CA TYR A 242 -5.68 12.69 -11.35
C TYR A 242 -7.05 13.25 -11.76
N PHE A 243 -7.09 13.83 -12.95
CA PHE A 243 -8.28 14.41 -13.59
C PHE A 243 -8.54 13.80 -14.95
N GLN A 244 -9.81 13.75 -15.35
CA GLN A 244 -10.19 13.34 -16.70
C GLN A 244 -9.76 14.43 -17.70
N GLY A 245 -8.88 14.10 -18.65
CA GLY A 245 -8.45 15.05 -19.67
C GLY A 245 -7.21 14.63 -20.43
N ASP A 246 -6.79 15.45 -21.40
CA ASP A 246 -5.59 15.20 -22.18
C ASP A 246 -4.32 15.33 -21.31
N PRO A 247 -3.49 14.27 -21.19
CA PRO A 247 -2.31 14.28 -20.34
C PRO A 247 -1.22 15.27 -20.79
N SER A 248 -1.30 15.80 -22.02
CA SER A 248 -0.40 16.87 -22.52
C SER A 248 -0.79 18.27 -22.07
N THR A 249 -1.92 18.42 -21.37
CA THR A 249 -2.44 19.70 -20.90
C THR A 249 -2.62 19.71 -19.39
N ALA A 250 -2.44 20.88 -18.77
CA ALA A 250 -2.73 21.03 -17.35
C ALA A 250 -4.24 20.99 -17.08
N PRO A 251 -4.68 20.45 -15.92
CA PRO A 251 -6.08 20.54 -15.51
C PRO A 251 -6.48 22.01 -15.35
N SER A 252 -7.61 22.38 -15.95
CA SER A 252 -8.34 23.63 -15.68
C SER A 252 -9.11 23.57 -14.34
N THR A 253 -9.59 24.71 -13.85
CA THR A 253 -10.43 24.81 -12.65
C THR A 253 -11.74 24.02 -12.73
N ASN A 254 -12.22 23.70 -13.94
CA ASN A 254 -13.44 22.93 -14.18
C ASN A 254 -13.17 21.45 -14.50
N SER A 255 -11.91 21.00 -14.42
CA SER A 255 -11.56 19.61 -14.73
C SER A 255 -12.21 18.68 -13.73
N THR A 256 -12.80 17.60 -14.23
CA THR A 256 -13.45 16.62 -13.36
C THR A 256 -12.39 15.64 -12.85
N PRO A 257 -12.12 15.58 -11.53
CA PRO A 257 -11.18 14.59 -11.00
C PRO A 257 -11.73 13.19 -11.22
N PHE A 258 -10.84 12.19 -11.32
CA PHE A 258 -11.28 10.81 -11.22
C PHE A 258 -11.92 10.57 -9.84
N LYS A 259 -13.01 9.78 -9.80
CA LYS A 259 -13.78 9.47 -8.58
C LYS A 259 -14.25 10.72 -7.79
N PRO A 260 -14.90 11.72 -8.42
CA PRO A 260 -15.13 13.06 -7.86
C PRO A 260 -15.99 13.12 -6.59
N LYS A 261 -16.63 12.02 -6.18
CA LYS A 261 -17.43 11.89 -4.95
C LYS A 261 -17.02 10.66 -4.12
N SER A 262 -15.73 10.33 -4.14
CA SER A 262 -15.15 9.18 -3.43
C SER A 262 -13.68 9.51 -3.11
N PHE A 263 -12.74 8.66 -3.48
CA PHE A 263 -11.32 8.79 -3.17
C PHE A 263 -10.45 8.17 -4.27
N GLN A 264 -9.18 8.54 -4.29
CA GLN A 264 -8.17 7.97 -5.17
C GLN A 264 -7.13 7.24 -4.31
N ILE A 265 -6.81 6.00 -4.68
CA ILE A 265 -5.68 5.24 -4.12
C ILE A 265 -4.67 5.06 -5.24
N ILE A 266 -3.40 5.34 -4.96
CA ILE A 266 -2.31 5.36 -5.94
C ILE A 266 -1.13 4.59 -5.36
N SER A 267 -0.68 3.57 -6.07
CA SER A 267 0.61 2.92 -5.84
C SER A 267 1.65 3.49 -6.82
N PRO A 268 2.89 3.68 -6.35
CA PRO A 268 4.01 4.20 -7.13
C PRO A 268 4.52 3.19 -8.17
N GLY A 269 3.98 1.96 -8.23
CA GLY A 269 4.36 0.99 -9.24
C GLY A 269 5.72 0.32 -9.01
N ALA A 270 6.29 -0.22 -10.09
CA ALA A 270 7.50 -1.02 -10.10
C ALA A 270 8.78 -0.18 -10.10
N ASP A 271 8.72 1.09 -10.49
CA ASP A 271 9.85 2.02 -10.48
C ASP A 271 9.97 2.82 -9.17
N TYR A 272 8.99 2.69 -8.28
CA TYR A 272 8.90 3.35 -6.97
C TYR A 272 8.77 4.87 -7.08
N GLN A 273 8.20 5.38 -8.18
CA GLN A 273 8.06 6.81 -8.41
C GLN A 273 6.61 7.19 -8.63
N PHE A 274 6.17 8.22 -7.91
CA PHE A 274 4.89 8.83 -8.20
C PHE A 274 4.98 9.75 -9.39
N GLY A 275 3.90 9.76 -10.15
CA GLY A 275 3.62 10.84 -11.06
C GLY A 275 3.30 12.17 -10.39
N THR A 276 3.34 13.22 -11.20
CA THR A 276 2.91 14.56 -10.81
C THR A 276 1.39 14.68 -10.69
N GLY A 277 0.63 13.72 -11.22
CA GLY A 277 -0.82 13.78 -11.31
C GLY A 277 -1.29 14.75 -12.41
N GLY A 278 -2.53 15.21 -12.34
CA GLY A 278 -3.14 16.05 -13.38
C GLY A 278 -3.96 15.24 -14.39
N ASN A 279 -4.10 15.76 -15.61
CA ASN A 279 -4.97 15.14 -16.61
C ASN A 279 -4.45 13.75 -17.02
N TYR A 280 -5.38 12.81 -17.19
CA TYR A 280 -5.16 11.47 -17.69
C TYR A 280 -6.35 11.01 -18.55
N ASP A 281 -6.03 10.30 -19.63
CA ASP A 281 -6.97 9.70 -20.58
C ASP A 281 -6.44 8.32 -20.97
N ALA A 282 -7.24 7.27 -20.72
CA ALA A 282 -6.85 5.89 -21.00
C ALA A 282 -6.65 5.57 -22.49
N ASN A 283 -6.91 6.50 -23.40
CA ASN A 283 -6.68 6.36 -24.83
C ASN A 283 -5.41 7.07 -25.32
N LYS A 284 -4.73 7.81 -24.45
CA LYS A 284 -3.52 8.57 -24.77
C LYS A 284 -2.38 8.09 -23.89
N ASN A 285 -1.18 8.09 -24.44
CA ASN A 285 0.00 7.87 -23.63
C ASN A 285 0.39 9.18 -22.92
N PHE A 286 1.10 9.07 -21.82
CA PHE A 286 1.72 10.23 -21.20
C PHE A 286 2.72 10.92 -22.13
N PRO A 287 2.83 12.27 -22.07
CA PRO A 287 3.89 12.99 -22.75
C PRO A 287 5.27 12.60 -22.16
N ALA A 288 6.34 12.85 -22.90
CA ALA A 288 7.70 12.42 -22.54
C ALA A 288 8.12 12.77 -21.09
N GLY A 289 7.70 13.94 -20.58
CA GLY A 289 8.01 14.39 -19.21
C GLY A 289 7.17 13.77 -18.09
N ARG A 290 6.21 12.90 -18.42
CA ARG A 290 5.32 12.21 -17.46
C ARG A 290 5.33 10.69 -17.67
N THR A 291 6.39 10.15 -18.25
CA THR A 291 6.51 8.70 -18.49
C THR A 291 6.73 7.90 -17.20
N VAL A 292 7.23 8.55 -16.15
CA VAL A 292 7.36 7.98 -14.80
C VAL A 292 6.03 7.52 -14.22
N GLU A 293 4.92 8.16 -14.59
CA GLU A 293 3.62 7.82 -14.00
C GLU A 293 2.98 6.57 -14.66
N ALA A 294 3.58 6.07 -15.75
CA ALA A 294 2.98 5.04 -16.61
C ALA A 294 2.91 3.64 -15.97
N ASP A 295 3.62 3.37 -14.88
CA ASP A 295 3.51 2.11 -14.16
C ASP A 295 2.71 2.22 -12.86
N ASN A 296 2.33 3.45 -12.46
CA ASN A 296 1.48 3.69 -11.29
C ASN A 296 0.16 2.91 -11.42
N ILE A 297 -0.32 2.40 -10.30
CA ILE A 297 -1.52 1.57 -10.22
C ILE A 297 -2.56 2.29 -9.38
N THR A 298 -3.79 2.40 -9.89
CA THR A 298 -4.85 3.17 -9.23
C THR A 298 -6.18 2.45 -9.14
N ASN A 299 -7.09 2.96 -8.31
CA ASN A 299 -8.45 2.42 -8.15
C ASN A 299 -9.47 2.96 -9.19
N PHE A 300 -9.03 3.73 -10.18
CA PHE A 300 -9.91 4.34 -11.19
C PHE A 300 -9.55 3.94 -12.63
N VAL A 301 -8.48 3.16 -12.85
CA VAL A 301 -8.10 2.60 -14.16
C VAL A 301 -7.93 1.09 -14.06
N SER A 302 -8.40 0.36 -15.06
CA SER A 302 -8.12 -1.07 -15.21
C SER A 302 -6.71 -1.28 -15.79
N GLY A 303 -5.67 -1.20 -14.96
CA GLY A 303 -4.30 -1.31 -15.45
C GLY A 303 -3.30 -0.56 -14.61
N SER A 304 -2.07 -0.43 -15.13
CA SER A 304 -1.26 0.73 -14.80
C SER A 304 -1.79 1.92 -15.61
N LEU A 305 -1.35 3.12 -15.28
CA LEU A 305 -1.52 4.25 -16.18
C LEU A 305 -0.73 3.99 -17.49
N LYS A 306 -0.84 4.86 -18.50
CA LYS A 306 -0.08 4.72 -19.75
C LYS A 306 -0.03 6.05 -20.47
#